data_AF-A0A0D0V5H2-F1
#
_entry.id   AF-A0A0D0V5H2-F1
#
_cell.length_a   1.000
_cell.length_b   1.000
_cell.length_c   1.000
_cell.angle_alpha   90.00
_cell.angle_beta   90.00
_cell.angle_gamma   90.00
#
_symmetry.space_group_name_H-M   'P 1'
#
loop_
_entity.id
_entity.type
_entity.pdbx_description
1 polymer ?
#
loop_
_entity_poly.entity_id
_entity_poly.type
_entity_poly.pdbx_seq_one_letter_code
_entity_poly.pdbx_strand_id
1 'polypeptide(L)'
;MTPTTSTAPIRRSSKACESCRIRRVRCSGVVPCEPCRERGMVESCEVRQKARPKRALWVPERSMRRSSTLARLASLSPHRTGEGRAPPEAGSSNECGTLETGRQLELSSSHRLSPLDQIEVAVERWCQDKDVSMSSLRFSIEIRLEPVHGPPLPPPPLIHTFEDALIDHLFNFSSLDRLQGADRPRFLDRPQLLSLYSRFRAVPNSLTDDQKAFVYATLCLSRFNQIKREWEQSVEEGGTPGMGGEVAREDVTYFWKACRALRDWNRPSIFAMWALFCLVPYTIWMGTPGEMRALLEQTAWHSTELGLHKEATASLYAPHEQVRLLFSAFYYSDIFRAFLTDLKPCIPLSEIDVDPTPPPQLIPHCLARASYHTAKYLKDYADPRIDMTTEEYITRTETGWMEELKALRHGKDESTPRSQVAWAEFRYSWLRIFLYIPHLTHLRLAAQAHSAIARAVTQILHIYAELIAIKQLNPSWPQIQRLVVCGQLLILCYESGELRGYEAQTLFGMVVDLLDKHAPTWPVCEGLAEGFQKAARAFGGSQVFSTCGHLQVERQPMSGMVESSGGSASVSEDMGAFDGTGPWGGFSLDYFDPTLLFALSYDTA
;
A
#
# COMPACT_ATOMS: atom_id res chain seq x y z
N MET A 1 53.78 -47.65 -19.76
CA MET A 1 54.26 -46.45 -20.49
C MET A 1 53.06 -45.69 -21.05
N THR A 2 53.25 -44.43 -21.47
CA THR A 2 52.22 -43.46 -21.91
C THR A 2 51.16 -43.09 -20.84
N PRO A 3 50.61 -41.85 -20.85
CA PRO A 3 50.40 -41.14 -19.59
C PRO A 3 48.95 -40.76 -19.26
N THR A 4 48.65 -40.65 -17.96
CA THR A 4 47.43 -40.05 -17.41
C THR A 4 47.48 -38.52 -17.51
N THR A 5 46.77 -37.95 -18.49
CA THR A 5 46.55 -36.50 -18.54
C THR A 5 45.52 -36.08 -17.50
N SER A 6 45.99 -35.46 -16.41
CA SER A 6 45.15 -34.84 -15.39
C SER A 6 44.38 -33.64 -15.97
N THR A 7 43.10 -33.81 -16.27
CA THR A 7 42.20 -32.72 -16.63
C THR A 7 41.74 -31.99 -15.36
N ALA A 8 42.22 -30.76 -15.16
CA ALA A 8 41.80 -29.90 -14.06
C ALA A 8 40.27 -29.70 -14.02
N PRO A 9 39.65 -29.52 -12.84
CA PRO A 9 38.19 -29.42 -12.71
C PRO A 9 37.65 -28.20 -13.46
N ILE A 10 36.92 -28.47 -14.55
CA ILE A 10 36.31 -27.44 -15.40
C ILE A 10 35.26 -26.67 -14.58
N ARG A 11 35.52 -25.38 -14.34
CA ARG A 11 34.58 -24.49 -13.64
C ARG A 11 33.27 -24.39 -14.43
N ARG A 12 32.23 -25.08 -13.97
CA ARG A 12 30.87 -24.98 -14.53
C ARG A 12 30.39 -23.52 -14.44
N SER A 13 30.23 -22.87 -15.58
CA SER A 13 29.61 -21.54 -15.61
C SER A 13 28.10 -21.68 -15.41
N SER A 14 27.52 -20.91 -14.48
CA SER A 14 26.08 -20.94 -14.17
C SER A 14 25.21 -20.19 -15.19
N LYS A 15 25.70 -19.99 -16.42
CA LYS A 15 25.11 -19.13 -17.45
C LYS A 15 25.08 -19.84 -18.80
N ALA A 16 23.92 -19.83 -19.45
CA ALA A 16 23.81 -20.28 -20.83
C ALA A 16 24.57 -19.35 -21.79
N CYS A 17 25.08 -19.89 -22.89
CA CYS A 17 25.53 -19.07 -24.02
C CYS A 17 24.33 -18.40 -24.71
N GLU A 18 24.55 -17.30 -25.43
CA GLU A 18 23.46 -16.51 -26.01
C GLU A 18 22.65 -17.32 -27.05
N SER A 19 23.32 -18.15 -27.85
CA SER A 19 22.68 -19.07 -28.80
C SER A 19 21.77 -20.11 -28.13
N CYS A 20 22.14 -20.64 -26.96
CA CYS A 20 21.25 -21.50 -26.17
C CYS A 20 20.11 -20.71 -25.51
N ARG A 21 20.38 -19.49 -25.03
CA ARG A 21 19.40 -18.60 -24.38
C ARG A 21 18.27 -18.22 -25.33
N ILE A 22 18.60 -17.75 -26.53
CA ILE A 22 17.63 -17.37 -27.57
C ILE A 22 16.77 -18.59 -27.98
N ARG A 23 17.40 -19.75 -28.15
CA ARG A 23 16.73 -20.99 -28.58
C ARG A 23 16.07 -21.78 -27.44
N ARG A 24 16.07 -21.26 -26.20
CA ARG A 24 15.52 -21.90 -24.98
C ARG A 24 15.99 -23.35 -24.74
N VAL A 25 17.24 -23.68 -25.09
CA VAL A 25 17.84 -25.02 -24.88
C VAL A 25 18.85 -25.03 -23.73
N ARG A 26 19.00 -26.19 -23.06
CA ARG A 26 19.90 -26.37 -21.91
C ARG A 26 21.38 -26.34 -22.34
N CYS A 27 22.09 -25.27 -22.02
CA CYS A 27 23.53 -25.12 -22.28
C CYS A 27 24.35 -26.04 -21.36
N SER A 28 25.41 -26.68 -21.87
CA SER A 28 26.35 -27.47 -21.05
C SER A 28 27.44 -26.64 -20.33
N GLY A 29 27.47 -25.32 -20.54
CA GLY A 29 28.31 -24.36 -19.79
C GLY A 29 29.81 -24.35 -20.15
N VAL A 30 30.27 -25.31 -20.94
CA VAL A 30 31.57 -25.32 -21.65
C VAL A 30 31.47 -24.46 -22.91
N VAL A 31 32.58 -23.92 -23.41
CA VAL A 31 32.62 -23.17 -24.70
C VAL A 31 33.64 -23.83 -25.64
N PRO A 32 33.28 -24.18 -26.89
CA PRO A 32 31.92 -24.21 -27.44
C PRO A 32 31.09 -25.30 -26.77
N CYS A 33 29.85 -24.97 -26.40
CA CYS A 33 28.95 -25.88 -25.71
C CYS A 33 28.42 -26.96 -26.66
N GLU A 34 28.02 -28.08 -26.07
CA GLU A 34 27.66 -29.31 -26.78
C GLU A 34 26.45 -29.12 -27.72
N PRO A 35 25.31 -28.50 -27.30
CA PRO A 35 24.22 -28.16 -28.21
C PRO A 35 24.57 -27.17 -29.34
N CYS A 36 25.63 -26.39 -29.20
CA CYS A 36 26.14 -25.53 -30.28
C CYS A 36 27.06 -26.30 -31.22
N ARG A 37 27.88 -27.23 -30.70
CA ARG A 37 28.77 -28.09 -31.48
C ARG A 37 28.01 -29.04 -32.39
N GLU A 38 26.99 -29.72 -31.86
CA GLU A 38 26.07 -30.59 -32.61
C GLU A 38 25.39 -29.87 -33.79
N ARG A 39 25.21 -28.55 -33.67
CA ARG A 39 24.46 -27.71 -34.62
C ARG A 39 25.35 -26.84 -35.52
N GLY A 40 26.66 -27.10 -35.54
CA GLY A 40 27.63 -26.32 -36.33
C GLY A 40 27.85 -24.87 -35.85
N MET A 41 27.27 -24.48 -34.73
CA MET A 41 27.29 -23.11 -34.17
C MET A 41 28.46 -22.91 -33.20
N VAL A 42 29.64 -23.42 -33.57
CA VAL A 42 30.85 -23.35 -32.74
C VAL A 42 31.29 -21.90 -32.53
N GLU A 43 31.32 -21.11 -33.61
CA GLU A 43 31.77 -19.72 -33.60
C GLU A 43 30.78 -18.77 -32.89
N SER A 44 29.47 -19.09 -32.92
CA SER A 44 28.41 -18.29 -32.29
C SER A 44 28.04 -18.75 -30.87
N CYS A 45 28.94 -19.47 -30.19
CA CYS A 45 28.73 -20.00 -28.84
C CYS A 45 29.24 -19.05 -27.72
N GLU A 46 28.90 -17.77 -27.78
CA GLU A 46 29.37 -16.78 -26.80
C GLU A 46 28.69 -16.89 -25.41
N VAL A 47 29.49 -16.93 -24.34
CA VAL A 47 29.00 -16.82 -22.95
C VAL A 47 29.23 -15.42 -22.41
N ARG A 48 28.13 -14.72 -22.14
CA ARG A 48 28.11 -13.28 -21.83
C ARG A 48 28.70 -12.99 -20.44
N GLN A 49 29.92 -12.44 -20.38
CA GLN A 49 30.61 -12.19 -19.11
C GLN A 49 29.89 -11.16 -18.19
N LYS A 50 29.23 -10.14 -18.76
CA LYS A 50 28.52 -9.08 -18.00
C LYS A 50 27.08 -8.92 -18.50
N ALA A 51 26.15 -8.65 -17.58
CA ALA A 51 24.71 -8.66 -17.86
C ALA A 51 24.20 -7.48 -18.72
N ARG A 52 24.84 -6.30 -18.62
CA ARG A 52 24.44 -5.08 -19.35
C ARG A 52 25.67 -4.31 -19.89
N PRO A 53 26.18 -4.61 -21.10
CA PRO A 53 27.31 -3.91 -21.69
C PRO A 53 26.90 -2.58 -22.35
N LYS A 54 26.36 -1.62 -21.57
CA LYS A 54 26.14 -0.21 -21.99
C LYS A 54 25.78 0.77 -20.84
N ARG A 55 26.42 0.63 -19.67
CA ARG A 55 26.58 1.76 -18.72
C ARG A 55 28.08 2.02 -18.55
N ALA A 56 28.62 2.92 -19.38
CA ALA A 56 29.89 3.55 -19.09
C ALA A 56 29.65 4.60 -17.99
N LEU A 57 30.48 4.60 -16.95
CA LEU A 57 30.48 5.68 -15.97
C LEU A 57 31.06 6.93 -16.64
N TRP A 58 30.40 8.07 -16.51
CA TRP A 58 31.00 9.36 -16.86
C TRP A 58 32.13 9.66 -15.87
N VAL A 59 33.37 9.67 -16.36
CA VAL A 59 34.53 10.14 -15.60
C VAL A 59 34.65 11.65 -15.83
N PRO A 60 34.74 12.49 -14.78
CA PRO A 60 34.90 13.93 -14.97
C PRO A 60 36.26 14.27 -15.60
N GLU A 61 36.25 14.77 -16.84
CA GLU A 61 37.47 15.09 -17.59
C GLU A 61 38.09 16.41 -17.11
N ARG A 62 39.13 16.31 -16.26
CA ARG A 62 39.89 17.47 -15.79
C ARG A 62 40.84 17.99 -16.86
N SER A 63 40.39 19.05 -17.54
CA SER A 63 41.17 20.21 -18.03
C SER A 63 42.69 20.05 -18.16
N MET A 64 43.21 20.11 -19.39
CA MET A 64 44.53 20.70 -19.66
C MET A 64 44.66 21.26 -21.08
N ARG A 65 45.42 22.37 -21.17
CA ARG A 65 45.83 23.15 -22.38
C ARG A 65 44.75 24.05 -23.03
N ARG A 66 45.08 25.23 -23.57
CA ARG A 66 46.03 26.31 -23.14
C ARG A 66 45.86 27.57 -24.04
N SER A 67 46.18 28.73 -23.49
CA SER A 67 46.72 29.94 -24.19
C SER A 67 45.82 30.83 -25.08
N SER A 68 45.31 31.92 -24.49
CA SER A 68 45.47 33.32 -24.99
C SER A 68 45.10 34.31 -23.86
N THR A 69 46.03 34.78 -23.04
CA THR A 69 46.94 35.93 -23.28
C THR A 69 46.22 37.28 -23.45
N LEU A 70 46.02 38.00 -22.34
CA LEU A 70 46.43 39.41 -22.17
C LEU A 70 46.34 39.82 -20.68
N ALA A 71 46.96 40.95 -20.31
CA ALA A 71 47.24 41.30 -18.91
C ALA A 71 46.81 42.73 -18.55
N ARG A 72 46.65 42.99 -17.24
CA ARG A 72 46.88 44.31 -16.62
C ARG A 72 46.99 44.22 -15.09
N LEU A 73 48.15 44.67 -14.57
CA LEU A 73 48.40 45.34 -13.27
C LEU A 73 47.97 44.59 -11.97
N ALA A 74 48.82 44.39 -10.94
CA ALA A 74 49.64 45.35 -10.17
C ALA A 74 48.77 46.32 -9.33
N SER A 75 49.00 46.57 -8.03
CA SER A 75 50.17 46.27 -7.18
C SER A 75 49.90 46.45 -5.65
N LEU A 76 50.93 46.17 -4.84
CA LEU A 76 51.17 46.58 -3.45
C LEU A 76 50.69 45.69 -2.26
N SER A 77 51.56 45.73 -1.24
CA SER A 77 51.54 45.21 0.13
C SER A 77 52.19 46.35 0.99
N PRO A 78 52.61 46.24 2.29
CA PRO A 78 52.49 45.16 3.29
C PRO A 78 52.15 45.63 4.74
N HIS A 79 52.19 44.69 5.72
CA HIS A 79 52.51 44.93 7.15
C HIS A 79 51.49 45.74 8.01
N ARG A 80 51.44 45.76 9.37
CA ARG A 80 51.97 45.04 10.58
C ARG A 80 51.11 45.56 11.78
N THR A 81 51.02 45.07 13.03
CA THR A 81 51.54 43.98 13.91
C THR A 81 50.45 43.76 15.01
N GLY A 82 50.53 42.89 16.04
CA GLY A 82 51.51 41.87 16.49
C GLY A 82 51.42 41.66 18.03
N GLU A 83 51.78 40.46 18.51
CA GLU A 83 52.03 40.07 19.94
C GLU A 83 50.82 40.13 20.91
N GLY A 84 50.69 39.31 21.96
CA GLY A 84 51.42 38.13 22.48
C GLY A 84 50.49 37.35 23.44
N ARG A 85 50.88 36.34 24.25
CA ARG A 85 52.15 35.65 24.56
C ARG A 85 51.80 34.28 25.20
N ALA A 86 52.67 33.26 25.17
CA ALA A 86 52.34 31.87 25.53
C ALA A 86 53.11 31.31 26.79
N PRO A 87 53.41 29.99 26.96
CA PRO A 87 53.19 29.20 28.19
C PRO A 87 54.49 28.97 29.01
N PRO A 88 54.64 27.91 29.86
CA PRO A 88 55.09 26.55 29.38
C PRO A 88 54.60 25.32 30.26
N GLU A 89 54.50 24.07 29.75
CA GLU A 89 55.42 22.88 29.91
C GLU A 89 55.39 22.10 31.26
N ALA A 90 55.72 20.80 31.40
CA ALA A 90 55.88 19.62 30.50
C ALA A 90 56.05 18.28 31.30
N GLY A 91 56.05 17.10 30.62
CA GLY A 91 56.44 15.76 31.14
C GLY A 91 55.43 14.63 30.80
N SER A 92 55.76 13.61 29.98
CA SER A 92 56.49 12.34 30.27
C SER A 92 55.65 11.31 31.08
N SER A 93 55.51 10.02 30.74
CA SER A 93 56.04 9.15 29.65
C SER A 93 55.26 7.80 29.58
N ASN A 94 55.43 7.02 28.49
CA ASN A 94 55.19 5.57 28.26
C ASN A 94 54.23 4.77 29.20
N GLU A 95 53.29 3.97 28.69
CA GLU A 95 53.61 2.62 28.13
C GLU A 95 52.56 2.06 27.13
N CYS A 96 52.82 0.86 26.60
CA CYS A 96 52.04 0.22 25.53
C CYS A 96 51.11 -0.90 26.06
N GLY A 97 49.83 -0.88 25.66
CA GLY A 97 48.87 -1.94 25.95
C GLY A 97 47.81 -2.07 24.84
N THR A 98 47.90 -3.14 24.06
CA THR A 98 46.98 -3.43 22.95
C THR A 98 45.59 -3.82 23.42
N LEU A 99 44.55 -3.16 22.88
CA LEU A 99 43.16 -3.62 22.89
C LEU A 99 42.56 -3.44 21.48
N GLU A 100 41.75 -4.41 21.05
CA GLU A 100 41.42 -4.63 19.63
C GLU A 100 40.23 -3.79 19.12
N THR A 101 40.41 -2.47 19.00
CA THR A 101 39.43 -1.57 18.35
C THR A 101 39.46 -1.72 16.81
N GLY A 102 39.14 -2.92 16.30
CA GLY A 102 39.54 -3.37 14.95
C GLY A 102 38.45 -3.97 14.04
N ARG A 103 37.16 -3.86 14.38
CA ARG A 103 36.05 -4.31 13.50
C ARG A 103 34.91 -3.30 13.37
N GLN A 104 35.26 -2.05 13.06
CA GLN A 104 34.31 -1.12 12.45
C GLN A 104 34.10 -1.56 10.98
N LEU A 105 33.11 -2.44 10.77
CA LEU A 105 32.87 -3.09 9.49
C LEU A 105 32.37 -2.06 8.46
N GLU A 106 33.09 -1.90 7.35
CA GLU A 106 32.80 -0.88 6.33
C GLU A 106 31.43 -1.11 5.70
N LEU A 107 30.43 -0.32 6.10
CA LEU A 107 29.05 -0.34 5.59
C LEU A 107 28.97 0.18 4.14
N SER A 108 29.48 -0.65 3.24
CA SER A 108 29.66 -0.40 1.82
C SER A 108 28.32 -0.41 1.07
N SER A 109 27.59 0.70 1.16
CA SER A 109 26.34 0.96 0.41
C SER A 109 25.32 -0.18 0.49
N SER A 110 25.12 -0.73 1.69
CA SER A 110 24.10 -1.77 1.92
C SER A 110 22.71 -1.24 1.59
N HIS A 111 21.92 -2.03 0.84
CA HIS A 111 20.51 -1.73 0.61
C HIS A 111 19.78 -1.60 1.95
N ARG A 112 19.09 -0.47 2.18
CA ARG A 112 18.11 -0.34 3.27
C ARG A 112 17.04 -1.43 3.06
N LEU A 113 16.95 -2.39 4.00
CA LEU A 113 15.89 -3.39 4.04
C LEU A 113 14.54 -2.69 4.27
N SER A 114 13.46 -3.16 3.67
CA SER A 114 12.12 -2.65 3.99
C SER A 114 11.86 -2.81 5.50
N PRO A 115 11.20 -1.86 6.17
CA PRO A 115 10.73 -2.06 7.53
C PRO A 115 9.90 -3.35 7.69
N LEU A 116 9.15 -3.75 6.64
CA LEU A 116 8.45 -5.03 6.65
C LEU A 116 9.42 -6.24 6.59
N ASP A 117 10.43 -6.20 5.72
CA ASP A 117 11.50 -7.23 5.70
C ASP A 117 12.20 -7.35 7.08
N GLN A 118 12.39 -6.22 7.77
CA GLN A 118 13.02 -6.18 9.09
C GLN A 118 12.16 -6.83 10.17
N ILE A 119 10.82 -6.65 10.12
CA ILE A 119 9.89 -7.37 11.01
C ILE A 119 9.90 -8.86 10.68
N GLU A 120 9.74 -9.23 9.40
CA GLU A 120 9.70 -10.64 9.00
C GLU A 120 10.96 -11.39 9.43
N VAL A 121 12.14 -10.80 9.25
CA VAL A 121 13.44 -11.36 9.68
C VAL A 121 13.63 -11.33 11.20
N ALA A 122 12.92 -10.45 11.94
CA ALA A 122 12.92 -10.50 13.41
C ALA A 122 12.01 -11.62 13.94
N VAL A 123 10.80 -11.78 13.39
CA VAL A 123 9.87 -12.85 13.76
C VAL A 123 10.38 -14.22 13.28
N GLU A 124 11.03 -14.32 12.12
CA GLU A 124 11.66 -15.57 11.66
C GLU A 124 12.76 -16.05 12.63
N ARG A 125 13.53 -15.15 13.25
CA ARG A 125 14.47 -15.52 14.32
C ARG A 125 13.73 -15.99 15.57
N TRP A 126 12.68 -15.28 15.98
CA TRP A 126 11.86 -15.67 17.13
C TRP A 126 11.25 -17.07 16.94
N CYS A 127 10.81 -17.42 15.73
CA CYS A 127 10.28 -18.74 15.38
C CYS A 127 11.29 -19.90 15.49
N GLN A 128 12.61 -19.65 15.47
CA GLN A 128 13.61 -20.75 15.40
C GLN A 128 13.61 -21.64 16.65
N ASP A 129 13.29 -21.08 17.82
CA ASP A 129 13.25 -21.77 19.11
C ASP A 129 11.81 -22.03 19.63
N LYS A 130 10.80 -22.00 18.73
CA LYS A 130 9.37 -22.11 19.09
C LYS A 130 8.64 -23.05 18.11
N ASP A 131 7.55 -23.69 18.56
CA ASP A 131 6.68 -24.52 17.71
C ASP A 131 5.70 -23.67 16.88
N VAL A 132 6.23 -22.70 16.13
CA VAL A 132 5.44 -21.73 15.36
C VAL A 132 6.14 -21.44 14.03
N SER A 133 5.54 -21.87 12.91
CA SER A 133 6.10 -21.59 11.58
C SER A 133 5.86 -20.14 11.16
N MET A 134 6.91 -19.47 10.68
CA MET A 134 6.81 -18.15 10.05
C MET A 134 5.82 -18.15 8.85
N SER A 135 5.61 -19.29 8.18
CA SER A 135 4.60 -19.41 7.11
C SER A 135 3.16 -19.25 7.61
N SER A 136 2.88 -19.52 8.89
CA SER A 136 1.57 -19.24 9.52
C SER A 136 1.44 -17.82 10.08
N LEU A 137 2.51 -17.03 10.04
CA LEU A 137 2.55 -15.64 10.52
C LEU A 137 2.76 -14.64 9.36
N ARG A 138 2.54 -15.06 8.11
CA ARG A 138 2.84 -14.26 6.90
C ARG A 138 1.69 -14.28 5.90
N PHE A 139 1.18 -13.12 5.53
CA PHE A 139 0.24 -13.01 4.42
C PHE A 139 0.97 -13.25 3.09
N SER A 140 0.69 -14.38 2.44
CA SER A 140 1.31 -14.75 1.17
C SER A 140 0.29 -15.38 0.21
N ILE A 141 -0.34 -14.53 -0.60
CA ILE A 141 -1.10 -14.93 -1.80
C ILE A 141 -0.54 -14.13 -2.98
N GLU A 142 0.06 -14.82 -3.95
CA GLU A 142 0.64 -14.17 -5.14
C GLU A 142 -0.44 -13.80 -6.16
N ILE A 143 -1.40 -14.69 -6.40
CA ILE A 143 -2.43 -14.58 -7.45
C ILE A 143 -3.79 -15.05 -6.88
N ARG A 144 -4.90 -14.36 -7.20
CA ARG A 144 -6.26 -14.73 -6.76
C ARG A 144 -7.31 -14.65 -7.86
N LEU A 145 -7.15 -13.78 -8.86
CA LEU A 145 -8.09 -13.63 -9.97
C LEU A 145 -7.79 -14.54 -11.16
N GLU A 146 -6.54 -14.96 -11.39
CA GLU A 146 -6.18 -15.82 -12.53
C GLU A 146 -6.72 -17.27 -12.41
N PRO A 147 -6.68 -17.93 -11.23
CA PRO A 147 -7.31 -19.24 -11.04
C PRO A 147 -8.84 -19.18 -11.11
N VAL A 148 -9.44 -18.02 -10.82
CA VAL A 148 -10.88 -17.81 -10.91
C VAL A 148 -11.26 -17.52 -12.36
N HIS A 149 -11.44 -18.59 -13.12
CA HIS A 149 -12.11 -18.50 -14.41
C HIS A 149 -13.58 -18.12 -14.18
N GLY A 150 -13.89 -16.83 -14.34
CA GLY A 150 -15.25 -16.33 -14.22
C GLY A 150 -16.22 -17.06 -15.17
N PRO A 151 -17.51 -17.21 -14.79
CA PRO A 151 -18.49 -17.94 -15.55
C PRO A 151 -18.70 -17.35 -16.95
N PRO A 152 -19.18 -18.16 -17.91
CA PRO A 152 -19.62 -17.62 -19.21
C PRO A 152 -20.72 -16.59 -18.96
N LEU A 153 -20.60 -15.42 -19.60
CA LEU A 153 -21.69 -14.43 -19.61
C LEU A 153 -22.96 -15.07 -20.21
N PRO A 154 -24.16 -14.58 -19.87
CA PRO A 154 -25.40 -15.06 -20.45
C PRO A 154 -25.34 -15.08 -22.00
N PRO A 155 -26.04 -16.00 -22.69
CA PRO A 155 -26.05 -16.02 -24.14
C PRO A 155 -26.86 -14.84 -24.70
N PRO A 156 -26.58 -14.35 -25.93
CA PRO A 156 -27.46 -13.42 -26.61
C PRO A 156 -28.86 -14.04 -26.82
N PRO A 157 -29.97 -13.29 -26.63
CA PRO A 157 -30.03 -11.86 -26.28
C PRO A 157 -30.01 -11.58 -24.76
N LEU A 158 -29.99 -12.59 -23.88
CA LEU A 158 -30.05 -12.39 -22.42
C LEU A 158 -28.85 -11.58 -21.86
N ILE A 159 -27.69 -11.66 -22.52
CA ILE A 159 -26.54 -10.78 -22.22
C ILE A 159 -26.93 -9.30 -22.27
N HIS A 160 -27.84 -8.94 -23.18
CA HIS A 160 -28.17 -7.55 -23.41
C HIS A 160 -29.00 -6.98 -22.26
N THR A 161 -30.06 -7.66 -21.86
CA THR A 161 -30.83 -7.30 -20.66
C THR A 161 -30.00 -7.31 -19.38
N PHE A 162 -28.98 -8.18 -19.29
CA PHE A 162 -28.06 -8.24 -18.14
C PHE A 162 -27.09 -7.05 -18.09
N GLU A 163 -26.41 -6.75 -19.21
CA GLU A 163 -25.53 -5.57 -19.31
C GLU A 163 -26.31 -4.26 -19.14
N ASP A 164 -27.55 -4.17 -19.65
CA ASP A 164 -28.40 -2.99 -19.47
C ASP A 164 -28.76 -2.78 -18.00
N ALA A 165 -29.18 -3.85 -17.31
CA ALA A 165 -29.41 -3.82 -15.87
C ALA A 165 -28.12 -3.50 -15.06
N LEU A 166 -26.93 -3.86 -15.56
CA LEU A 166 -25.65 -3.46 -14.95
C LEU A 166 -25.33 -1.98 -15.16
N ILE A 167 -25.64 -1.39 -16.31
CA ILE A 167 -25.41 0.04 -16.56
C ILE A 167 -26.46 0.90 -15.84
N ASP A 168 -27.72 0.46 -15.82
CA ASP A 168 -28.76 1.07 -14.98
C ASP A 168 -28.43 0.94 -13.50
N HIS A 169 -27.94 -0.21 -13.04
CA HIS A 169 -27.43 -0.34 -11.67
C HIS A 169 -26.27 0.62 -11.41
N LEU A 170 -25.29 0.73 -12.31
CA LEU A 170 -24.14 1.62 -12.11
C LEU A 170 -24.56 3.09 -11.89
N PHE A 171 -25.56 3.58 -12.62
CA PHE A 171 -26.03 4.96 -12.45
C PHE A 171 -27.06 5.14 -11.34
N ASN A 172 -27.94 4.15 -11.11
CA ASN A 172 -28.99 4.22 -10.08
C ASN A 172 -28.50 3.75 -8.69
N PHE A 173 -27.28 3.18 -8.60
CA PHE A 173 -26.61 2.87 -7.34
C PHE A 173 -26.43 4.18 -6.56
N SER A 174 -27.23 4.34 -5.52
CA SER A 174 -27.63 5.65 -5.00
C SER A 174 -26.49 6.53 -4.47
N SER A 175 -25.28 5.99 -4.29
CA SER A 175 -24.07 6.75 -3.95
C SER A 175 -23.54 7.66 -5.07
N LEU A 176 -23.97 7.46 -6.32
CA LEU A 176 -23.56 8.31 -7.46
C LEU A 176 -24.51 9.51 -7.69
N ASP A 177 -25.80 9.36 -7.37
CA ASP A 177 -26.79 10.43 -7.55
C ASP A 177 -27.17 11.19 -6.24
N ARG A 178 -27.13 10.58 -5.04
CA ARG A 178 -27.67 11.22 -3.81
C ARG A 178 -26.77 12.26 -3.11
N LEU A 179 -25.59 12.59 -3.64
CA LEU A 179 -24.75 13.70 -3.14
C LEU A 179 -24.53 14.80 -4.18
N GLN A 180 -25.47 14.94 -5.12
CA GLN A 180 -25.50 16.00 -6.12
C GLN A 180 -25.96 17.35 -5.54
N GLY A 181 -25.11 17.93 -4.68
CA GLY A 181 -25.00 19.38 -4.63
C GLY A 181 -24.50 19.90 -5.99
N ALA A 182 -25.01 21.06 -6.42
CA ALA A 182 -24.87 21.53 -7.81
C ALA A 182 -23.41 21.72 -8.30
N ASP A 183 -22.47 21.93 -7.39
CA ASP A 183 -21.09 22.37 -7.68
C ASP A 183 -20.01 21.28 -7.53
N ARG A 184 -20.37 19.99 -7.62
CA ARG A 184 -19.42 18.86 -7.49
C ARG A 184 -19.09 18.17 -8.84
N PRO A 185 -17.81 17.85 -9.12
CA PRO A 185 -17.40 17.20 -10.37
C PRO A 185 -17.89 15.75 -10.45
N ARG A 186 -18.28 15.33 -11.66
CA ARG A 186 -18.84 14.00 -11.92
C ARG A 186 -17.75 12.96 -12.12
N PHE A 187 -17.63 12.02 -11.19
CA PHE A 187 -16.68 10.88 -11.19
C PHE A 187 -16.62 10.09 -12.49
N LEU A 188 -17.72 10.02 -13.24
CA LEU A 188 -17.78 9.54 -14.62
C LEU A 188 -18.66 10.52 -15.40
N ASP A 189 -18.27 10.90 -16.62
CA ASP A 189 -19.17 11.65 -17.49
C ASP A 189 -20.27 10.72 -18.02
N ARG A 190 -21.42 10.70 -17.32
CA ARG A 190 -22.60 9.87 -17.60
C ARG A 190 -23.02 9.93 -19.09
N PRO A 191 -23.09 11.11 -19.75
CA PRO A 191 -23.24 11.22 -21.20
C PRO A 191 -22.19 10.46 -22.04
N GLN A 192 -20.89 10.64 -21.78
CA GLN A 192 -19.83 9.93 -22.51
C GLN A 192 -19.91 8.41 -22.31
N LEU A 193 -20.12 7.92 -21.08
CA LEU A 193 -20.22 6.48 -20.82
C LEU A 193 -21.49 5.87 -21.45
N LEU A 194 -22.65 6.54 -21.39
CA LEU A 194 -23.86 6.10 -22.09
C LEU A 194 -23.69 6.12 -23.62
N SER A 195 -22.97 7.10 -24.17
CA SER A 195 -22.63 7.16 -25.59
C SER A 195 -21.72 6.01 -26.02
N LEU A 196 -20.67 5.72 -25.23
CA LEU A 196 -19.79 4.57 -25.48
C LEU A 196 -20.53 3.24 -25.34
N TYR A 197 -21.39 3.10 -24.33
CA TYR A 197 -22.15 1.89 -24.10
C TYR A 197 -23.22 1.65 -25.19
N SER A 198 -23.99 2.66 -25.58
CA SER A 198 -24.95 2.52 -26.70
C SER A 198 -24.24 2.15 -28.01
N ARG A 199 -23.02 2.64 -28.25
CA ARG A 199 -22.17 2.23 -29.38
C ARG A 199 -21.61 0.81 -29.23
N PHE A 200 -21.15 0.41 -28.04
CA PHE A 200 -20.74 -0.97 -27.72
C PHE A 200 -21.88 -1.96 -28.05
N ARG A 201 -23.12 -1.55 -27.79
CA ARG A 201 -24.33 -2.36 -27.97
C ARG A 201 -24.84 -2.40 -29.41
N ALA A 202 -24.94 -1.26 -30.08
CA ALA A 202 -25.45 -1.20 -31.46
C ALA A 202 -24.40 -1.61 -32.51
N VAL A 203 -23.13 -1.21 -32.33
CA VAL A 203 -22.04 -1.47 -33.28
C VAL A 203 -20.72 -1.68 -32.51
N PRO A 204 -20.52 -2.85 -31.84
CA PRO A 204 -19.35 -3.10 -30.99
C PRO A 204 -18.00 -2.89 -31.71
N ASN A 205 -17.96 -3.20 -33.02
CA ASN A 205 -16.79 -3.03 -33.88
C ASN A 205 -16.45 -1.56 -34.19
N SER A 206 -17.29 -0.60 -33.80
CA SER A 206 -16.99 0.83 -33.93
C SER A 206 -16.10 1.37 -32.80
N LEU A 207 -15.94 0.62 -31.70
CA LEU A 207 -15.11 1.02 -30.57
C LEU A 207 -13.66 0.52 -30.72
N THR A 208 -12.71 1.35 -30.33
CA THR A 208 -11.31 0.96 -30.09
C THR A 208 -11.21 0.13 -28.80
N ASP A 209 -10.12 -0.62 -28.63
CA ASP A 209 -10.04 -1.62 -27.55
C ASP A 209 -9.83 -0.99 -26.16
N ASP A 210 -9.33 0.24 -26.07
CA ASP A 210 -9.38 1.07 -24.85
C ASP A 210 -10.81 1.48 -24.46
N GLN A 211 -11.65 1.84 -25.45
CA GLN A 211 -13.07 2.15 -25.23
C GLN A 211 -13.83 0.89 -24.79
N LYS A 212 -13.54 -0.28 -25.39
CA LYS A 212 -14.08 -1.57 -24.93
C LYS A 212 -13.59 -1.93 -23.53
N ALA A 213 -12.31 -1.70 -23.23
CA ALA A 213 -11.75 -1.92 -21.90
C ALA A 213 -12.46 -1.11 -20.82
N PHE A 214 -12.75 0.16 -21.10
CA PHE A 214 -13.49 1.03 -20.18
C PHE A 214 -14.92 0.53 -19.94
N VAL A 215 -15.67 0.17 -21.00
CA VAL A 215 -17.01 -0.43 -20.86
C VAL A 215 -16.96 -1.72 -20.04
N TYR A 216 -16.02 -2.63 -20.33
CA TYR A 216 -15.85 -3.86 -19.53
C TYR A 216 -15.45 -3.59 -18.08
N ALA A 217 -14.60 -2.59 -17.81
CA ALA A 217 -14.23 -2.20 -16.45
C ALA A 217 -15.43 -1.61 -15.66
N THR A 218 -16.31 -0.86 -16.31
CA THR A 218 -17.55 -0.36 -15.68
C THR A 218 -18.57 -1.48 -15.42
N LEU A 219 -18.70 -2.46 -16.32
CA LEU A 219 -19.54 -3.64 -16.11
C LEU A 219 -18.99 -4.55 -14.99
N CYS A 220 -17.66 -4.71 -14.92
CA CYS A 220 -16.95 -5.39 -13.82
C CYS A 220 -17.28 -4.75 -12.47
N LEU A 221 -17.09 -3.44 -12.34
CA LEU A 221 -17.34 -2.71 -11.09
C LEU A 221 -18.83 -2.72 -10.72
N SER A 222 -19.74 -2.63 -11.69
CA SER A 222 -21.18 -2.71 -11.43
C SER A 222 -21.62 -4.09 -10.95
N ARG A 223 -21.17 -5.18 -11.60
CA ARG A 223 -21.52 -6.55 -11.16
C ARG A 223 -20.91 -6.86 -9.80
N PHE A 224 -19.69 -6.40 -9.53
CA PHE A 224 -19.10 -6.46 -8.20
C PHE A 224 -19.97 -5.73 -7.17
N ASN A 225 -20.45 -4.52 -7.46
CA ASN A 225 -21.34 -3.77 -6.55
C ASN A 225 -22.71 -4.43 -6.35
N GLN A 226 -23.25 -5.15 -7.34
CA GLN A 226 -24.43 -6.00 -7.16
C GLN A 226 -24.16 -7.15 -6.20
N ILE A 227 -23.16 -8.00 -6.48
CA ILE A 227 -22.75 -9.15 -5.64
C ILE A 227 -22.47 -8.69 -4.19
N LYS A 228 -21.80 -7.55 -4.08
CA LYS A 228 -21.48 -6.88 -2.81
C LYS A 228 -22.74 -6.49 -2.02
N ARG A 229 -23.78 -5.94 -2.68
CA ARG A 229 -25.06 -5.60 -2.01
C ARG A 229 -25.92 -6.85 -1.75
N GLU A 230 -25.94 -7.82 -2.66
CA GLU A 230 -26.58 -9.12 -2.46
C GLU A 230 -26.02 -9.79 -1.18
N TRP A 231 -24.70 -9.67 -0.95
CA TRP A 231 -24.04 -10.11 0.28
C TRP A 231 -24.41 -9.27 1.51
N GLU A 232 -24.43 -7.93 1.44
CA GLU A 232 -24.93 -7.06 2.53
C GLU A 232 -26.32 -7.49 3.00
N GLN A 233 -27.26 -7.63 2.06
CA GLN A 233 -28.65 -7.94 2.35
C GLN A 233 -28.80 -9.34 2.95
N SER A 234 -28.14 -10.35 2.38
CA SER A 234 -28.16 -11.70 2.94
C SER A 234 -27.56 -11.78 4.35
N VAL A 235 -26.63 -10.90 4.69
CA VAL A 235 -25.94 -10.85 5.98
C VAL A 235 -26.77 -10.07 7.02
N GLU A 236 -27.46 -9.00 6.61
CA GLU A 236 -28.46 -8.30 7.44
C GLU A 236 -29.71 -9.16 7.72
N GLU A 237 -30.08 -10.07 6.81
CA GLU A 237 -31.14 -11.07 7.01
C GLU A 237 -30.73 -12.27 7.89
N GLY A 238 -29.50 -12.27 8.43
CA GLY A 238 -28.99 -13.33 9.31
C GLY A 238 -28.48 -14.58 8.57
N GLY A 239 -28.29 -14.49 7.26
CA GLY A 239 -27.64 -15.53 6.46
C GLY A 239 -26.15 -15.66 6.78
N THR A 240 -25.60 -16.86 6.55
CA THR A 240 -24.19 -17.14 6.87
C THR A 240 -23.26 -16.32 5.95
N PRO A 241 -22.37 -15.46 6.48
CA PRO A 241 -21.51 -14.64 5.63
C PRO A 241 -20.55 -15.53 4.83
N GLY A 242 -20.58 -15.42 3.51
CA GLY A 242 -19.57 -16.00 2.64
C GLY A 242 -19.73 -15.58 1.18
N MET A 243 -18.70 -14.99 0.59
CA MET A 243 -18.69 -14.65 -0.86
C MET A 243 -18.39 -15.88 -1.75
N GLY A 244 -18.62 -17.08 -1.21
CA GLY A 244 -18.42 -18.40 -1.83
C GLY A 244 -19.70 -19.22 -1.99
N GLY A 245 -20.88 -18.62 -1.79
CA GLY A 245 -22.14 -19.22 -2.25
C GLY A 245 -22.22 -19.27 -3.79
N GLU A 246 -23.31 -19.83 -4.34
CA GLU A 246 -23.50 -20.02 -5.79
C GLU A 246 -23.70 -18.72 -6.60
N VAL A 247 -23.28 -17.56 -6.08
CA VAL A 247 -23.39 -16.27 -6.76
C VAL A 247 -22.43 -16.23 -7.93
N ALA A 248 -22.99 -16.17 -9.15
CA ALA A 248 -22.20 -16.09 -10.37
C ALA A 248 -21.30 -14.85 -10.39
N ARG A 249 -20.04 -15.07 -10.80
CA ARG A 249 -18.91 -14.14 -10.72
C ARG A 249 -18.58 -13.48 -12.06
N GLU A 250 -19.58 -12.98 -12.78
CA GLU A 250 -19.36 -12.33 -14.09
C GLU A 250 -18.47 -11.08 -13.97
N ASP A 251 -18.35 -10.50 -12.78
CA ASP A 251 -17.39 -9.45 -12.47
C ASP A 251 -15.95 -9.87 -12.85
N VAL A 252 -15.55 -11.11 -12.54
CA VAL A 252 -14.24 -11.66 -12.92
C VAL A 252 -14.13 -11.86 -14.44
N THR A 253 -15.23 -12.24 -15.10
CA THR A 253 -15.29 -12.37 -16.57
C THR A 253 -15.13 -11.02 -17.26
N TYR A 254 -15.73 -9.95 -16.72
CA TYR A 254 -15.56 -8.58 -17.20
C TYR A 254 -14.17 -8.02 -16.87
N PHE A 255 -13.60 -8.32 -15.70
CA PHE A 255 -12.21 -7.99 -15.34
C PHE A 255 -11.23 -8.53 -16.40
N TRP A 256 -11.33 -9.82 -16.74
CA TRP A 256 -10.45 -10.44 -17.74
C TRP A 256 -10.70 -9.96 -19.17
N LYS A 257 -11.93 -9.56 -19.51
CA LYS A 257 -12.24 -8.87 -20.78
C LYS A 257 -11.59 -7.48 -20.85
N ALA A 258 -11.65 -6.70 -19.78
CA ALA A 258 -11.01 -5.38 -19.70
C ALA A 258 -9.49 -5.49 -19.79
N CYS A 259 -8.87 -6.37 -18.98
CA CYS A 259 -7.42 -6.61 -18.98
C CYS A 259 -6.89 -7.20 -20.30
N ARG A 260 -7.74 -7.85 -21.10
CA ARG A 260 -7.41 -8.26 -22.48
C ARG A 260 -7.46 -7.07 -23.43
N ALA A 261 -8.56 -6.32 -23.44
CA ALA A 261 -8.72 -5.19 -24.36
C ALA A 261 -7.69 -4.07 -24.13
N LEU A 262 -7.26 -3.83 -22.87
CA LEU A 262 -6.12 -2.96 -22.53
C LEU A 262 -4.79 -3.45 -23.15
N ARG A 263 -4.55 -4.76 -23.12
CA ARG A 263 -3.34 -5.42 -23.64
C ARG A 263 -3.29 -5.41 -25.16
N ASP A 264 -4.45 -5.57 -25.80
CA ASP A 264 -4.59 -5.54 -27.26
C ASP A 264 -4.44 -4.11 -27.80
N TRP A 265 -4.88 -3.09 -27.04
CA TRP A 265 -4.71 -1.67 -27.38
C TRP A 265 -3.24 -1.20 -27.33
N ASN A 266 -2.53 -1.47 -26.23
CA ASN A 266 -1.09 -1.22 -26.05
C ASN A 266 -0.59 0.19 -26.45
N ARG A 267 -1.39 1.24 -26.19
CA ARG A 267 -1.05 2.65 -26.49
C ARG A 267 -1.49 3.58 -25.35
N PRO A 268 -0.88 4.77 -25.17
CA PRO A 268 -1.38 5.81 -24.26
C PRO A 268 -2.82 6.21 -24.62
N SER A 269 -3.72 6.29 -23.62
CA SER A 269 -5.11 6.73 -23.81
C SER A 269 -5.76 7.12 -22.48
N ILE A 270 -6.63 8.13 -22.52
CA ILE A 270 -7.48 8.54 -21.40
C ILE A 270 -8.56 7.48 -21.09
N PHE A 271 -9.08 6.76 -22.10
CA PHE A 271 -10.00 5.64 -21.85
C PHE A 271 -9.31 4.45 -21.17
N ALA A 272 -8.03 4.20 -21.48
CA ALA A 272 -7.24 3.20 -20.77
C ALA A 272 -7.00 3.60 -19.29
N MET A 273 -6.74 4.89 -19.03
CA MET A 273 -6.68 5.43 -17.66
C MET A 273 -8.01 5.26 -16.91
N TRP A 274 -9.15 5.57 -17.54
CA TRP A 274 -10.48 5.37 -16.94
C TRP A 274 -10.81 3.89 -16.68
N ALA A 275 -10.41 2.98 -17.57
CA ALA A 275 -10.56 1.54 -17.35
C ALA A 275 -9.73 1.09 -16.12
N LEU A 276 -8.47 1.48 -16.05
CA LEU A 276 -7.57 1.15 -14.92
C LEU A 276 -8.05 1.77 -13.60
N PHE A 277 -8.58 2.99 -13.63
CA PHE A 277 -9.21 3.67 -12.50
C PHE A 277 -10.40 2.89 -11.91
N CYS A 278 -11.15 2.15 -12.73
CA CYS A 278 -12.18 1.22 -12.23
C CYS A 278 -11.61 -0.13 -11.75
N LEU A 279 -10.52 -0.64 -12.34
CA LEU A 279 -9.97 -1.97 -12.04
C LEU A 279 -9.05 -2.00 -10.81
N VAL A 280 -8.27 -0.93 -10.56
CA VAL A 280 -7.37 -0.83 -9.38
C VAL A 280 -8.17 -1.00 -8.06
N PRO A 281 -9.24 -0.22 -7.81
CA PRO A 281 -10.28 -0.52 -6.83
C PRO A 281 -10.64 -2.00 -6.63
N TYR A 282 -11.00 -2.68 -7.71
CA TYR A 282 -11.47 -4.06 -7.67
C TYR A 282 -10.38 -5.03 -7.16
N THR A 283 -9.11 -4.77 -7.49
CA THR A 283 -7.97 -5.55 -6.98
C THR A 283 -7.62 -5.34 -5.51
N ILE A 284 -8.16 -4.32 -4.82
CA ILE A 284 -8.07 -4.20 -3.35
C ILE A 284 -8.88 -5.30 -2.66
N TRP A 285 -9.98 -5.71 -3.31
CA TRP A 285 -11.00 -6.61 -2.79
C TRP A 285 -10.82 -8.05 -3.24
N MET A 286 -10.72 -8.25 -4.56
CA MET A 286 -10.80 -9.56 -5.19
C MET A 286 -9.44 -10.05 -5.69
N GLY A 287 -8.49 -9.13 -5.88
CA GLY A 287 -7.12 -9.41 -6.28
C GLY A 287 -6.10 -9.33 -5.13
N THR A 288 -4.84 -9.59 -5.45
CA THR A 288 -3.68 -9.59 -4.54
C THR A 288 -2.88 -8.28 -4.57
N PRO A 289 -1.89 -8.09 -3.67
CA PRO A 289 -0.93 -6.99 -3.80
C PRO A 289 -0.18 -7.00 -5.15
N GLY A 290 0.03 -8.18 -5.73
CA GLY A 290 0.68 -8.37 -7.02
C GLY A 290 -0.22 -8.02 -8.21
N GLU A 291 -1.49 -8.40 -8.17
CA GLU A 291 -2.48 -8.05 -9.21
C GLU A 291 -2.77 -6.54 -9.20
N MET A 292 -2.91 -5.93 -8.02
CA MET A 292 -3.02 -4.47 -7.88
C MET A 292 -1.76 -3.74 -8.36
N ARG A 293 -0.56 -4.29 -8.08
CA ARG A 293 0.71 -3.77 -8.59
C ARG A 293 0.75 -3.77 -10.11
N ALA A 294 0.34 -4.85 -10.77
CA ALA A 294 0.39 -4.96 -12.23
C ALA A 294 -0.48 -3.88 -12.92
N LEU A 295 -1.68 -3.61 -12.38
CA LEU A 295 -2.53 -2.52 -12.87
C LEU A 295 -1.94 -1.13 -12.59
N LEU A 296 -1.30 -0.93 -11.43
CA LEU A 296 -0.64 0.32 -11.09
C LEU A 296 0.62 0.58 -11.92
N GLU A 297 1.42 -0.43 -12.24
CA GLU A 297 2.55 -0.32 -13.16
C GLU A 297 2.08 0.03 -14.59
N GLN A 298 0.94 -0.50 -15.03
CA GLN A 298 0.31 -0.08 -16.29
C GLN A 298 -0.23 1.36 -16.22
N THR A 299 -0.87 1.74 -15.11
CA THR A 299 -1.41 3.10 -14.89
C THR A 299 -0.28 4.14 -14.83
N ALA A 300 0.85 3.78 -14.22
CA ALA A 300 2.07 4.58 -14.20
C ALA A 300 2.62 4.79 -15.61
N TRP A 301 2.69 3.72 -16.43
CA TRP A 301 3.11 3.85 -17.83
C TRP A 301 2.22 4.82 -18.61
N HIS A 302 0.89 4.65 -18.56
CA HIS A 302 -0.02 5.60 -19.20
C HIS A 302 0.16 7.03 -18.66
N SER A 303 0.31 7.23 -17.35
CA SER A 303 0.53 8.54 -16.71
C SER A 303 1.87 9.19 -17.08
N THR A 304 2.87 8.39 -17.41
CA THR A 304 4.18 8.84 -17.91
C THR A 304 4.10 9.27 -19.37
N GLU A 305 3.61 8.40 -20.25
CA GLU A 305 3.52 8.67 -21.70
C GLU A 305 2.53 9.81 -22.05
N LEU A 306 1.44 9.93 -21.29
CA LEU A 306 0.48 11.05 -21.41
C LEU A 306 0.98 12.34 -20.73
N GLY A 307 2.09 12.29 -19.99
CA GLY A 307 2.65 13.44 -19.26
C GLY A 307 1.82 13.93 -18.07
N LEU A 308 0.89 13.13 -17.55
CA LEU A 308 -0.04 13.56 -16.49
C LEU A 308 0.66 13.88 -15.16
N HIS A 309 1.83 13.29 -14.94
CA HIS A 309 2.72 13.57 -13.80
C HIS A 309 3.45 14.93 -13.89
N LYS A 310 3.27 15.68 -14.99
CA LYS A 310 3.90 16.97 -15.27
C LYS A 310 2.87 18.09 -15.34
N GLU A 311 2.99 19.13 -14.52
CA GLU A 311 2.02 20.23 -14.50
C GLU A 311 1.93 20.91 -15.89
N ALA A 312 3.07 21.12 -16.55
CA ALA A 312 3.17 21.74 -17.88
C ALA A 312 2.59 20.90 -19.04
N THR A 313 2.19 19.64 -18.80
CA THR A 313 1.53 18.79 -19.80
C THR A 313 0.11 18.43 -19.36
N ALA A 314 -0.11 18.14 -18.08
CA ALA A 314 -1.45 17.94 -17.50
C ALA A 314 -2.38 19.15 -17.71
N SER A 315 -1.84 20.38 -17.67
CA SER A 315 -2.58 21.62 -17.93
C SER A 315 -2.98 21.87 -19.40
N LEU A 316 -2.53 21.03 -20.35
CA LEU A 316 -2.91 21.11 -21.76
C LEU A 316 -4.17 20.31 -22.11
N TYR A 317 -4.61 19.41 -21.24
CA TYR A 317 -5.82 18.60 -21.43
C TYR A 317 -7.09 19.39 -21.13
N ALA A 318 -8.19 19.02 -21.77
CA ALA A 318 -9.47 19.69 -21.59
C ALA A 318 -10.07 19.35 -20.21
N PRO A 319 -10.74 20.30 -19.50
CA PRO A 319 -11.27 20.06 -18.16
C PRO A 319 -12.22 18.85 -18.04
N HIS A 320 -12.94 18.51 -19.12
CA HIS A 320 -13.87 17.37 -19.15
C HIS A 320 -13.17 16.00 -19.20
N GLU A 321 -11.87 15.95 -19.54
CA GLU A 321 -11.07 14.72 -19.50
C GLU A 321 -10.60 14.37 -18.07
N GLN A 322 -10.72 15.32 -17.13
CA GLN A 322 -10.45 15.17 -15.70
C GLN A 322 -9.07 14.57 -15.35
N VAL A 323 -8.04 14.84 -16.17
CA VAL A 323 -6.75 14.14 -16.04
C VAL A 323 -6.04 14.33 -14.70
N ARG A 324 -6.29 15.45 -13.99
CA ARG A 324 -5.79 15.69 -12.62
C ARG A 324 -6.47 14.77 -11.59
N LEU A 325 -7.76 14.45 -11.74
CA LEU A 325 -8.45 13.44 -10.93
C LEU A 325 -7.83 12.06 -11.17
N LEU A 326 -7.65 11.67 -12.44
CA LEU A 326 -7.04 10.39 -12.80
C LEU A 326 -5.61 10.24 -12.27
N PHE A 327 -4.79 11.30 -12.33
CA PHE A 327 -3.44 11.27 -11.79
C PHE A 327 -3.41 11.23 -10.26
N SER A 328 -4.24 12.04 -9.58
CA SER A 328 -4.41 11.96 -8.12
C SER A 328 -4.84 10.55 -7.71
N ALA A 329 -5.74 9.94 -8.48
CA ALA A 329 -6.26 8.61 -8.22
C ALA A 329 -5.23 7.49 -8.33
N PHE A 330 -4.40 7.57 -9.37
CA PHE A 330 -3.21 6.74 -9.49
C PHE A 330 -2.26 6.96 -8.29
N TYR A 331 -1.88 8.21 -8.01
CA TYR A 331 -0.89 8.58 -7.00
C TYR A 331 -1.24 8.07 -5.59
N TYR A 332 -2.48 8.29 -5.14
CA TYR A 332 -2.93 7.84 -3.82
C TYR A 332 -2.97 6.30 -3.76
N SER A 333 -3.38 5.62 -4.83
CA SER A 333 -3.42 4.15 -4.91
C SER A 333 -2.03 3.52 -4.91
N ASP A 334 -1.08 4.13 -5.63
CA ASP A 334 0.30 3.67 -5.73
C ASP A 334 1.07 3.86 -4.41
N ILE A 335 0.98 5.04 -3.79
CA ILE A 335 1.54 5.31 -2.47
C ILE A 335 0.93 4.39 -1.40
N PHE A 336 -0.39 4.20 -1.43
CA PHE A 336 -1.07 3.28 -0.53
C PHE A 336 -0.55 1.84 -0.66
N ARG A 337 -0.45 1.30 -1.89
CA ARG A 337 0.10 -0.04 -2.14
C ARG A 337 1.57 -0.14 -1.71
N ALA A 338 2.40 0.84 -2.08
CA ALA A 338 3.82 0.88 -1.75
C ALA A 338 4.05 0.88 -0.23
N PHE A 339 3.26 1.65 0.53
CA PHE A 339 3.35 1.78 1.99
C PHE A 339 2.78 0.56 2.77
N LEU A 340 2.39 -0.49 2.06
CA LEU A 340 1.96 -1.78 2.60
C LEU A 340 2.85 -2.95 2.20
N THR A 341 3.85 -2.73 1.33
CA THR A 341 4.65 -3.80 0.71
C THR A 341 6.14 -3.45 0.64
N ASP A 342 6.57 -2.76 -0.41
CA ASP A 342 7.98 -2.66 -0.81
C ASP A 342 8.57 -1.24 -0.75
N LEU A 343 7.80 -0.27 -0.25
CA LEU A 343 8.13 1.17 -0.15
C LEU A 343 8.55 1.82 -1.48
N LYS A 344 8.09 1.27 -2.60
CA LYS A 344 8.44 1.72 -3.96
C LYS A 344 7.19 2.06 -4.76
N PRO A 345 6.80 3.36 -4.82
CA PRO A 345 5.87 3.84 -5.83
C PRO A 345 6.36 3.48 -7.25
N CYS A 346 5.43 3.30 -8.17
CA CYS A 346 5.67 3.00 -9.58
C CYS A 346 6.27 4.21 -10.33
N ILE A 347 5.92 5.44 -9.94
CA ILE A 347 6.60 6.68 -10.39
C ILE A 347 7.40 7.27 -9.21
N PRO A 348 8.72 7.54 -9.35
CA PRO A 348 9.50 8.17 -8.30
C PRO A 348 8.96 9.54 -7.88
N LEU A 349 8.83 9.79 -6.58
CA LEU A 349 8.29 11.04 -6.00
C LEU A 349 9.19 12.28 -6.24
N SER A 350 10.32 12.11 -6.92
CA SER A 350 11.22 13.15 -7.44
C SER A 350 10.93 13.54 -8.89
N GLU A 351 10.15 12.74 -9.62
CA GLU A 351 9.82 12.95 -11.04
C GLU A 351 8.44 13.60 -11.24
N ILE A 352 7.63 13.64 -10.19
CA ILE A 352 6.29 14.25 -10.16
C ILE A 352 6.41 15.74 -9.81
N ASP A 353 5.85 16.62 -10.64
CA ASP A 353 5.78 18.07 -10.37
C ASP A 353 4.38 18.71 -10.53
N VAL A 354 3.41 17.96 -11.07
CA VAL A 354 1.98 18.24 -10.84
C VAL A 354 1.65 18.15 -9.35
N ASP A 355 0.74 18.98 -8.86
CA ASP A 355 0.16 18.79 -7.51
C ASP A 355 -0.75 17.54 -7.53
N PRO A 356 -0.42 16.46 -6.78
CA PRO A 356 -1.24 15.26 -6.73
C PRO A 356 -2.43 15.40 -5.77
N THR A 357 -2.56 16.52 -5.05
CA THR A 357 -3.67 16.78 -4.14
C THR A 357 -4.97 16.88 -4.94
N PRO A 358 -5.96 15.99 -4.70
CA PRO A 358 -7.21 16.08 -5.43
C PRO A 358 -8.03 17.30 -4.99
N PRO A 359 -8.96 17.78 -5.82
CA PRO A 359 -9.92 18.81 -5.44
C PRO A 359 -10.52 18.57 -4.03
N PRO A 360 -10.64 19.60 -3.16
CA PRO A 360 -11.00 19.43 -1.74
C PRO A 360 -12.36 18.76 -1.44
N GLN A 361 -13.16 18.50 -2.46
CA GLN A 361 -14.45 17.80 -2.40
C GLN A 361 -14.30 16.27 -2.51
N LEU A 362 -13.11 15.73 -2.78
CA LEU A 362 -12.89 14.30 -3.07
C LEU A 362 -12.24 13.55 -1.91
N ILE A 363 -11.39 14.20 -1.12
CA ILE A 363 -10.77 13.61 0.07
C ILE A 363 -10.98 14.55 1.26
N PRO A 364 -11.49 14.07 2.41
CA PRO A 364 -11.62 14.88 3.61
C PRO A 364 -10.24 15.30 4.10
N HIS A 365 -10.12 16.55 4.56
CA HIS A 365 -8.82 17.18 4.81
C HIS A 365 -7.88 16.35 5.70
N CYS A 366 -8.40 15.70 6.75
CA CYS A 366 -7.63 14.84 7.65
C CYS A 366 -6.91 13.67 6.95
N LEU A 367 -7.51 13.11 5.89
CA LEU A 367 -6.98 11.97 5.13
C LEU A 367 -6.03 12.43 4.03
N ALA A 368 -6.30 13.58 3.42
CA ALA A 368 -5.35 14.24 2.51
C ALA A 368 -4.04 14.59 3.26
N ARG A 369 -4.15 15.14 4.48
CA ARG A 369 -3.00 15.40 5.38
C ARG A 369 -2.21 14.14 5.73
N ALA A 370 -2.88 13.07 6.18
CA ALA A 370 -2.20 11.81 6.51
C ALA A 370 -1.52 11.17 5.27
N SER A 371 -2.09 11.35 4.08
CA SER A 371 -1.53 10.85 2.82
C SER A 371 -0.33 11.69 2.36
N TYR A 372 -0.36 13.02 2.55
CA TYR A 372 0.80 13.90 2.38
C TYR A 372 1.98 13.45 3.26
N HIS A 373 1.74 13.10 4.52
CA HIS A 373 2.79 12.60 5.41
C HIS A 373 3.35 11.24 4.96
N THR A 374 2.51 10.38 4.39
CA THR A 374 2.94 9.11 3.79
C THR A 374 3.82 9.34 2.56
N ALA A 375 3.43 10.27 1.67
CA ALA A 375 4.24 10.68 0.53
C ALA A 375 5.59 11.27 0.96
N LYS A 376 5.61 12.11 2.00
CA LYS A 376 6.83 12.67 2.57
C LYS A 376 7.74 11.57 3.14
N TYR A 377 7.21 10.64 3.95
CA TYR A 377 7.98 9.52 4.48
C TYR A 377 8.62 8.68 3.36
N LEU A 378 7.85 8.34 2.31
CA LEU A 378 8.38 7.58 1.17
C LEU A 378 9.47 8.34 0.40
N LYS A 379 9.33 9.66 0.27
CA LYS A 379 10.33 10.54 -0.36
C LYS A 379 11.62 10.61 0.47
N ASP A 380 11.51 10.75 1.78
CA ASP A 380 12.64 10.77 2.72
C ASP A 380 13.33 9.39 2.78
N TYR A 381 12.58 8.30 2.73
CA TYR A 381 13.09 6.92 2.69
C TYR A 381 13.89 6.62 1.42
N ALA A 382 13.42 7.13 0.27
CA ALA A 382 14.07 6.99 -1.03
C ALA A 382 15.33 7.85 -1.20
N ASP A 383 15.51 8.91 -0.41
CA ASP A 383 16.70 9.77 -0.49
C ASP A 383 17.85 9.21 0.37
N PRO A 384 18.98 8.76 -0.23
CA PRO A 384 20.11 8.23 0.52
C PRO A 384 20.85 9.31 1.34
N ARG A 385 20.53 10.59 1.15
CA ARG A 385 21.11 11.73 1.91
C ARG A 385 20.37 12.01 3.22
N ILE A 386 19.16 11.47 3.40
CA ILE A 386 18.34 11.69 4.60
C ILE A 386 18.53 10.49 5.53
N ASP A 387 19.13 10.73 6.70
CA ASP A 387 19.22 9.73 7.76
C ASP A 387 18.01 9.78 8.69
N MET A 388 17.02 8.95 8.35
CA MET A 388 15.80 8.77 9.13
C MET A 388 16.04 8.11 10.50
N THR A 389 17.23 7.54 10.75
CA THR A 389 17.55 6.84 12.00
C THR A 389 18.07 7.77 13.11
N THR A 390 18.16 9.08 12.83
CA THR A 390 18.58 10.08 13.82
C THR A 390 17.45 10.45 14.77
N GLU A 391 17.78 10.61 16.06
CA GLU A 391 16.85 11.07 17.12
C GLU A 391 16.19 12.41 16.77
N GLU A 392 16.93 13.31 16.09
CA GLU A 392 16.41 14.57 15.56
C GLU A 392 15.34 14.33 14.47
N TYR A 393 15.58 13.42 13.51
CA TYR A 393 14.60 13.11 12.47
C TYR A 393 13.33 12.51 13.06
N ILE A 394 13.46 11.54 13.97
CA ILE A 394 12.34 10.89 14.65
C ILE A 394 11.50 11.93 15.40
N THR A 395 12.14 12.69 16.29
CA THR A 395 11.45 13.68 17.15
C THR A 395 10.76 14.76 16.32
N ARG A 396 11.46 15.34 15.33
CA ARG A 396 10.89 16.38 14.44
C ARG A 396 9.73 15.85 13.61
N THR A 397 9.80 14.61 13.14
CA THR A 397 8.77 13.99 12.30
C THR A 397 7.54 13.60 13.12
N GLU A 398 7.73 12.95 14.27
CA GLU A 398 6.62 12.60 15.16
C GLU A 398 5.93 13.84 15.73
N THR A 399 6.66 14.92 16.06
CA THR A 399 6.06 16.17 16.56
C THR A 399 5.03 16.72 15.57
N GLY A 400 5.39 16.86 14.29
CA GLY A 400 4.47 17.36 13.27
C GLY A 400 3.25 16.46 13.03
N TRP A 401 3.42 15.13 13.13
CA TRP A 401 2.30 14.19 13.07
C TRP A 401 1.39 14.26 14.31
N MET A 402 1.98 14.45 15.48
CA MET A 402 1.26 14.49 16.76
C MET A 402 0.46 15.79 16.93
N GLU A 403 0.89 16.91 16.37
CA GLU A 403 0.08 18.14 16.33
C GLU A 403 -1.21 17.93 15.52
N GLU A 404 -1.11 17.33 14.33
CA GLU A 404 -2.28 17.04 13.47
C GLU A 404 -3.16 15.94 14.05
N LEU A 405 -2.59 14.87 14.63
CA LEU A 405 -3.33 13.82 15.32
C LEU A 405 -4.03 14.34 16.59
N LYS A 406 -3.44 15.31 17.30
CA LYS A 406 -4.06 16.00 18.45
C LYS A 406 -5.22 16.88 17.98
N ALA A 407 -5.06 17.62 16.89
CA ALA A 407 -6.14 18.42 16.29
C ALA A 407 -7.30 17.52 15.81
N LEU A 408 -6.99 16.34 15.26
CA LEU A 408 -7.97 15.35 14.84
C LEU A 408 -8.76 14.72 16.01
N ARG A 409 -8.08 14.41 17.12
CA ARG A 409 -8.68 13.76 18.32
C ARG A 409 -9.43 14.70 19.26
N HIS A 410 -9.13 16.00 19.23
CA HIS A 410 -9.72 16.99 20.14
C HIS A 410 -10.40 18.15 19.40
N GLY A 411 -10.49 18.10 18.08
CA GLY A 411 -11.27 19.03 17.28
C GLY A 411 -12.76 18.88 17.54
N LYS A 412 -13.49 20.00 17.57
CA LYS A 412 -14.95 20.04 17.68
C LYS A 412 -15.64 20.02 16.32
N ASP A 413 -15.02 19.40 15.33
CA ASP A 413 -15.60 19.31 13.98
C ASP A 413 -16.57 18.13 13.91
N GLU A 414 -17.78 18.37 14.39
CA GLU A 414 -18.91 17.42 14.32
C GLU A 414 -19.39 17.19 12.88
N SER A 415 -18.88 17.94 11.88
CA SER A 415 -19.26 17.78 10.47
C SER A 415 -18.49 16.68 9.74
N THR A 416 -17.30 16.28 10.21
CA THR A 416 -16.51 15.19 9.61
C THR A 416 -17.01 13.82 10.13
N PRO A 417 -17.52 12.91 9.28
CA PRO A 417 -17.97 11.58 9.69
C PRO A 417 -16.91 10.79 10.46
N ARG A 418 -17.30 10.16 11.58
CA ARG A 418 -16.36 9.47 12.49
C ARG A 418 -15.51 8.40 11.79
N SER A 419 -16.01 7.75 10.74
CA SER A 419 -15.21 6.80 9.94
C SER A 419 -14.02 7.45 9.25
N GLN A 420 -14.16 8.67 8.73
CA GLN A 420 -13.07 9.44 8.13
C GLN A 420 -12.02 9.81 9.18
N VAL A 421 -12.46 10.20 10.38
CA VAL A 421 -11.60 10.47 11.54
C VAL A 421 -10.82 9.21 11.93
N ALA A 422 -11.51 8.08 12.11
CA ALA A 422 -10.91 6.79 12.45
C ALA A 422 -9.88 6.31 11.40
N TRP A 423 -10.20 6.41 10.11
CA TRP A 423 -9.26 6.07 9.03
C TRP A 423 -8.06 7.04 8.93
N ALA A 424 -8.18 8.30 9.36
CA ALA A 424 -7.05 9.21 9.50
C ALA A 424 -6.19 8.88 10.74
N GLU A 425 -6.79 8.62 11.90
CA GLU A 425 -6.10 8.16 13.11
C GLU A 425 -5.32 6.85 12.87
N PHE A 426 -5.91 5.94 12.09
CA PHE A 426 -5.25 4.71 11.63
C PHE A 426 -3.94 5.05 10.90
N ARG A 427 -3.99 5.97 9.92
CA ARG A 427 -2.83 6.31 9.08
C ARG A 427 -1.68 6.90 9.89
N TYR A 428 -1.98 7.76 10.86
CA TYR A 428 -0.95 8.28 11.77
C TYR A 428 -0.36 7.19 12.65
N SER A 429 -1.16 6.23 13.11
CA SER A 429 -0.65 5.09 13.90
C SER A 429 0.24 4.16 13.06
N TRP A 430 -0.14 3.90 11.80
CA TRP A 430 0.65 3.13 10.83
C TRP A 430 1.96 3.87 10.45
N LEU A 431 1.92 5.19 10.28
CA LEU A 431 3.13 6.02 10.09
C LEU A 431 4.09 5.94 11.28
N ARG A 432 3.58 5.97 12.52
CA ARG A 432 4.41 5.83 13.74
C ARG A 432 5.09 4.46 13.80
N ILE A 433 4.42 3.37 13.41
CA ILE A 433 5.06 2.05 13.26
C ILE A 433 6.25 2.12 12.30
N PHE A 434 6.06 2.69 11.10
CA PHE A 434 7.13 2.82 10.09
C PHE A 434 8.27 3.76 10.50
N LEU A 435 8.03 4.73 11.37
CA LEU A 435 9.08 5.58 11.95
C LEU A 435 9.95 4.82 12.97
N TYR A 436 9.35 3.91 13.76
CA TYR A 436 10.05 3.24 14.87
C TYR A 436 10.60 1.85 14.57
N ILE A 437 10.15 1.14 13.51
CA ILE A 437 10.70 -0.18 13.15
C ILE A 437 12.24 -0.21 13.04
N PRO A 438 12.93 0.77 12.39
CA PRO A 438 14.39 0.76 12.29
C PRO A 438 15.13 0.84 13.65
N HIS A 439 14.39 1.06 14.74
CA HIS A 439 14.91 1.26 16.08
C HIS A 439 14.68 0.08 17.02
N LEU A 440 13.95 -0.96 16.59
CA LEU A 440 13.69 -2.18 17.39
C LEU A 440 14.96 -2.79 18.00
N THR A 441 16.08 -2.79 17.25
CA THR A 441 17.39 -3.28 17.73
C THR A 441 18.40 -2.17 18.04
N HIS A 442 17.96 -0.91 18.16
CA HIS A 442 18.87 0.23 18.37
C HIS A 442 19.22 0.43 19.85
N LEU A 443 20.51 0.36 20.19
CA LEU A 443 21.07 0.32 21.55
C LEU A 443 20.49 1.34 22.55
N ARG A 444 20.06 2.53 22.09
CA ARG A 444 19.46 3.57 22.93
C ARG A 444 17.97 3.82 22.71
N LEU A 445 17.41 3.38 21.59
CA LEU A 445 16.04 3.72 21.19
C LEU A 445 15.09 2.52 21.18
N ALA A 446 15.58 1.28 21.37
CA ALA A 446 14.77 0.08 21.36
C ALA A 446 13.59 0.12 22.34
N ALA A 447 13.78 0.58 23.59
CA ALA A 447 12.69 0.68 24.56
C ALA A 447 11.60 1.67 24.09
N GLN A 448 11.99 2.87 23.66
CA GLN A 448 11.06 3.85 23.09
C GLN A 448 10.36 3.32 21.83
N ALA A 449 11.07 2.58 20.98
CA ALA A 449 10.53 2.00 19.75
C ALA A 449 9.46 0.94 20.04
N HIS A 450 9.74 -0.03 20.92
CA HIS A 450 8.75 -1.05 21.30
C HIS A 450 7.51 -0.40 21.96
N SER A 451 7.68 0.59 22.83
CA SER A 451 6.56 1.31 23.46
C SER A 451 5.73 2.13 22.47
N ALA A 452 6.38 2.86 21.56
CA ALA A 452 5.71 3.65 20.53
C ALA A 452 4.95 2.76 19.53
N ILE A 453 5.52 1.61 19.17
CA ILE A 453 4.93 0.57 18.32
C ILE A 453 3.77 -0.13 19.02
N ALA A 454 3.94 -0.62 20.26
CA ALA A 454 2.89 -1.27 21.03
C ALA A 454 1.66 -0.36 21.14
N ARG A 455 1.86 0.92 21.50
CA ARG A 455 0.79 1.93 21.54
C ARG A 455 0.12 2.16 20.18
N ALA A 456 0.87 2.11 19.08
CA ALA A 456 0.34 2.29 17.73
C ALA A 456 -0.45 1.06 17.25
N VAL A 457 0.03 -0.17 17.54
CA VAL A 457 -0.67 -1.43 17.26
C VAL A 457 -1.96 -1.51 18.05
N THR A 458 -1.93 -1.21 19.36
CA THR A 458 -3.14 -1.13 20.19
C THR A 458 -4.15 -0.13 19.64
N GLN A 459 -3.72 1.06 19.20
CA GLN A 459 -4.61 2.04 18.57
C GLN A 459 -5.21 1.51 17.25
N ILE A 460 -4.41 0.84 16.40
CA ILE A 460 -4.90 0.22 15.16
C ILE A 460 -5.97 -0.84 15.42
N LEU A 461 -5.75 -1.75 16.38
CA LEU A 461 -6.69 -2.83 16.67
C LEU A 461 -8.02 -2.28 17.24
N HIS A 462 -7.97 -1.24 18.08
CA HIS A 462 -9.17 -0.57 18.58
C HIS A 462 -9.90 0.21 17.49
N ILE A 463 -9.18 0.88 16.58
CA ILE A 463 -9.77 1.54 15.41
C ILE A 463 -10.43 0.53 14.48
N TYR A 464 -9.87 -0.67 14.31
CA TYR A 464 -10.54 -1.74 13.55
C TYR A 464 -11.80 -2.25 14.23
N ALA A 465 -11.80 -2.43 15.56
CA ALA A 465 -13.01 -2.77 16.30
C ALA A 465 -14.09 -1.67 16.17
N GLU A 466 -13.70 -0.39 16.24
CA GLU A 466 -14.60 0.75 16.02
C GLU A 466 -15.17 0.78 14.60
N LEU A 467 -14.32 0.62 13.57
CA LEU A 467 -14.72 0.59 12.16
C LEU A 467 -15.67 -0.57 11.84
N ILE A 468 -15.60 -1.69 12.56
CA ILE A 468 -16.62 -2.75 12.49
C ILE A 468 -17.92 -2.27 13.14
N ALA A 469 -17.85 -1.75 14.37
CA ALA A 469 -19.03 -1.33 15.14
C ALA A 469 -19.84 -0.19 14.48
N ILE A 470 -19.20 0.66 13.67
CA ILE A 470 -19.89 1.70 12.87
C ILE A 470 -20.17 1.27 11.42
N LYS A 471 -19.94 -0.01 11.07
CA LYS A 471 -20.16 -0.57 9.72
C LYS A 471 -19.39 0.11 8.59
N GLN A 472 -18.06 0.20 8.74
CA GLN A 472 -17.15 0.94 7.84
C GLN A 472 -15.79 0.25 7.61
N LEU A 473 -15.61 -0.99 8.07
CA LEU A 473 -14.45 -1.85 7.76
C LEU A 473 -14.72 -2.73 6.52
N ASN A 474 -13.71 -3.42 5.93
CA ASN A 474 -13.98 -4.31 4.80
C ASN A 474 -12.94 -5.40 4.46
N PRO A 475 -13.36 -6.66 4.21
CA PRO A 475 -12.43 -7.78 4.12
C PRO A 475 -11.59 -7.71 2.84
N SER A 476 -10.36 -7.21 2.98
CA SER A 476 -9.51 -6.78 1.86
C SER A 476 -8.03 -7.02 2.17
N TRP A 477 -7.21 -7.26 1.14
CA TRP A 477 -5.80 -7.61 1.36
C TRP A 477 -5.02 -6.55 2.16
N PRO A 478 -5.26 -5.23 2.02
CA PRO A 478 -4.55 -4.23 2.81
C PRO A 478 -4.78 -4.39 4.31
N GLN A 479 -5.98 -4.79 4.71
CA GLN A 479 -6.35 -4.95 6.11
C GLN A 479 -5.73 -6.23 6.67
N ILE A 480 -5.72 -7.33 5.91
CA ILE A 480 -5.04 -8.56 6.29
C ILE A 480 -3.53 -8.34 6.44
N GLN A 481 -2.90 -7.65 5.49
CA GLN A 481 -1.48 -7.27 5.57
C GLN A 481 -1.18 -6.45 6.84
N ARG A 482 -2.07 -5.52 7.21
CA ARG A 482 -1.94 -4.70 8.43
C ARG A 482 -2.14 -5.52 9.70
N LEU A 483 -3.16 -6.40 9.75
CA LEU A 483 -3.42 -7.29 10.89
C LEU A 483 -2.25 -8.26 11.12
N VAL A 484 -1.69 -8.83 10.06
CA VAL A 484 -0.50 -9.70 10.13
C VAL A 484 0.71 -8.93 10.66
N VAL A 485 1.00 -7.74 10.14
CA VAL A 485 2.10 -6.90 10.63
C VAL A 485 1.87 -6.47 12.10
N CYS A 486 0.64 -6.14 12.49
CA CYS A 486 0.30 -5.87 13.89
C CYS A 486 0.55 -7.09 14.78
N GLY A 487 0.09 -8.29 14.40
CA GLY A 487 0.34 -9.53 15.15
C GLY A 487 1.83 -9.89 15.24
N GLN A 488 2.59 -9.70 14.15
CA GLN A 488 4.05 -9.84 14.15
C GLN A 488 4.73 -8.87 15.13
N LEU A 489 4.26 -7.62 15.19
CA LEU A 489 4.78 -6.61 16.12
C LEU A 489 4.38 -6.89 17.58
N LEU A 490 3.22 -7.50 17.85
CA LEU A 490 2.87 -7.97 19.20
C LEU A 490 3.84 -9.05 19.70
N ILE A 491 4.27 -9.97 18.83
CA ILE A 491 5.29 -10.98 19.17
C ILE A 491 6.59 -10.30 19.64
N LEU A 492 7.06 -9.30 18.88
CA LEU A 492 8.30 -8.58 19.19
C LEU A 492 8.17 -7.71 20.46
N CYS A 493 7.07 -6.98 20.63
CA CYS A 493 6.82 -6.17 21.83
C CYS A 493 6.54 -7.01 23.10
N TYR A 494 6.13 -8.26 22.97
CA TYR A 494 6.07 -9.18 24.11
C TYR A 494 7.44 -9.75 24.47
N GLU A 495 8.20 -10.26 23.49
CA GLU A 495 9.54 -10.81 23.73
C GLU A 495 10.52 -9.72 24.23
N SER A 496 10.30 -8.45 23.90
CA SER A 496 11.06 -7.31 24.46
C SER A 496 10.65 -6.91 25.89
N GLY A 497 9.57 -7.47 26.43
CA GLY A 497 9.05 -7.17 27.77
C GLY A 497 8.25 -5.86 27.89
N GLU A 498 7.85 -5.23 26.78
CA GLU A 498 7.00 -4.03 26.80
C GLU A 498 5.55 -4.39 27.18
N LEU A 499 5.01 -5.47 26.60
CA LEU A 499 3.63 -5.93 26.85
C LEU A 499 3.53 -6.86 28.05
N ARG A 500 2.50 -6.69 28.89
CA ARG A 500 2.18 -7.65 29.96
C ARG A 500 1.40 -8.85 29.43
N GLY A 501 1.47 -10.00 30.12
CA GLY A 501 0.75 -11.23 29.75
C GLY A 501 -0.73 -11.04 29.41
N TYR A 502 -1.49 -10.38 30.30
CA TYR A 502 -2.91 -10.08 30.07
C TYR A 502 -3.13 -9.12 28.88
N GLU A 503 -2.30 -8.09 28.73
CA GLU A 503 -2.41 -7.11 27.66
C GLU A 503 -2.12 -7.74 26.30
N ALA A 504 -1.03 -8.52 26.18
CA ALA A 504 -0.74 -9.28 24.97
C ALA A 504 -1.82 -10.32 24.68
N GLN A 505 -2.37 -11.00 25.69
CA GLN A 505 -3.50 -11.91 25.52
C GLN A 505 -4.72 -11.20 24.91
N THR A 506 -5.09 -10.02 25.41
CA THR A 506 -6.18 -9.21 24.83
C THR A 506 -5.87 -8.81 23.38
N LEU A 507 -4.66 -8.31 23.10
CA LEU A 507 -4.29 -7.82 21.77
C LEU A 507 -4.15 -8.94 20.73
N PHE A 508 -3.63 -10.12 21.11
CA PHE A 508 -3.65 -11.31 20.25
C PHE A 508 -5.07 -11.83 20.02
N GLY A 509 -5.94 -11.78 21.03
CA GLY A 509 -7.37 -12.05 20.86
C GLY A 509 -7.99 -11.15 19.80
N MET A 510 -7.78 -9.83 19.89
CA MET A 510 -8.26 -8.89 18.87
C MET A 510 -7.70 -9.18 17.47
N VAL A 511 -6.43 -9.59 17.33
CA VAL A 511 -5.86 -9.97 16.02
C VAL A 511 -6.56 -11.21 15.45
N VAL A 512 -6.83 -12.22 16.29
CA VAL A 512 -7.55 -13.45 15.90
C VAL A 512 -8.99 -13.13 15.51
N ASP A 513 -9.76 -12.45 16.37
CA ASP A 513 -11.15 -12.05 16.11
C ASP A 513 -11.30 -11.22 14.82
N LEU A 514 -10.31 -10.37 14.51
CA LEU A 514 -10.30 -9.56 13.29
C LEU A 514 -9.93 -10.38 12.05
N LEU A 515 -9.06 -11.38 12.15
CA LEU A 515 -8.74 -12.30 11.06
C LEU A 515 -9.91 -13.25 10.77
N ASP A 516 -10.55 -13.80 11.79
CA ASP A 516 -11.70 -14.71 11.63
C ASP A 516 -12.87 -14.00 10.92
N LYS A 517 -13.09 -12.70 11.21
CA LYS A 517 -14.04 -11.85 10.46
C LYS A 517 -13.68 -11.63 8.98
N HIS A 518 -12.42 -11.83 8.58
CA HIS A 518 -11.99 -11.78 7.17
C HIS A 518 -12.10 -13.14 6.46
N ALA A 519 -12.07 -14.26 7.19
CA ALA A 519 -12.07 -15.62 6.62
C ALA A 519 -13.19 -15.91 5.60
N PRO A 520 -14.46 -15.48 5.80
CA PRO A 520 -15.55 -15.62 4.81
C PRO A 520 -15.30 -15.08 3.40
N THR A 521 -14.35 -14.18 3.24
CA THR A 521 -13.90 -13.65 1.94
C THR A 521 -12.46 -14.09 1.62
N TRP A 522 -11.65 -14.35 2.64
CA TRP A 522 -10.23 -14.65 2.55
C TRP A 522 -9.84 -15.86 3.40
N PRO A 523 -10.03 -17.11 2.93
CA PRO A 523 -9.78 -18.33 3.72
C PRO A 523 -8.35 -18.48 4.29
N VAL A 524 -7.36 -17.78 3.72
CA VAL A 524 -6.01 -17.70 4.31
C VAL A 524 -5.99 -17.17 5.75
N CYS A 525 -7.00 -16.38 6.13
CA CYS A 525 -7.12 -15.81 7.46
C CYS A 525 -7.30 -16.87 8.55
N GLU A 526 -7.89 -18.03 8.25
CA GLU A 526 -8.00 -19.16 9.18
C GLU A 526 -6.60 -19.66 9.61
N GLY A 527 -5.72 -19.88 8.64
CA GLY A 527 -4.33 -20.30 8.89
C GLY A 527 -3.47 -19.23 9.58
N LEU A 528 -3.78 -17.94 9.34
CA LEU A 528 -3.14 -16.82 10.04
C LEU A 528 -3.63 -16.69 11.49
N ALA A 529 -4.93 -16.85 11.73
CA ALA A 529 -5.52 -16.87 13.05
C ALA A 529 -4.96 -18.03 13.89
N GLU A 530 -4.90 -19.25 13.33
CA GLU A 530 -4.19 -20.38 13.93
C GLU A 530 -2.73 -20.06 14.28
N GLY A 531 -2.01 -19.38 13.38
CA GLY A 531 -0.62 -18.96 13.58
C GLY A 531 -0.46 -18.04 14.79
N PHE A 532 -1.26 -16.98 14.87
CA PHE A 532 -1.22 -16.05 16.01
C PHE A 532 -1.75 -16.67 17.31
N GLN A 533 -2.73 -17.59 17.26
CA GLN A 533 -3.10 -18.39 18.42
C GLN A 533 -1.94 -19.27 18.94
N LYS A 534 -1.17 -19.90 18.04
CA LYS A 534 0.03 -20.69 18.41
C LYS A 534 1.12 -19.79 19.00
N ALA A 535 1.35 -18.61 18.41
CA ALA A 535 2.28 -17.62 18.95
C ALA A 535 1.90 -17.15 20.37
N ALA A 536 0.62 -16.82 20.61
CA ALA A 536 0.12 -16.44 21.93
C ALA A 536 0.29 -17.57 22.98
N ARG A 537 0.10 -18.83 22.59
CA ARG A 537 0.31 -20.00 23.47
C ARG A 537 1.80 -20.21 23.79
N ALA A 538 2.71 -19.94 22.86
CA ALA A 538 4.17 -20.06 23.06
C ALA A 538 4.72 -19.11 24.15
N PHE A 539 3.95 -18.11 24.57
CA PHE A 539 4.26 -17.21 25.69
C PHE A 539 3.73 -17.71 27.06
N GLY A 540 3.23 -18.95 27.14
CA GLY A 540 2.76 -19.58 28.39
C GLY A 540 1.24 -19.56 28.58
N GLY A 541 0.47 -19.13 27.56
CA GLY A 541 -0.99 -18.98 27.61
C GLY A 541 -1.81 -20.29 27.61
N SER A 542 -1.60 -21.18 28.58
CA SER A 542 -2.20 -22.52 28.61
C SER A 542 -3.71 -22.59 28.94
N GLN A 543 -4.41 -21.45 29.09
CA GLN A 543 -5.86 -21.41 29.37
C GLN A 543 -6.68 -20.57 28.36
N VAL A 544 -6.05 -20.01 27.33
CA VAL A 544 -6.51 -18.77 26.69
C VAL A 544 -7.72 -18.89 25.74
N PHE A 545 -7.98 -20.05 25.12
CA PHE A 545 -8.94 -20.17 24.00
C PHE A 545 -10.08 -21.18 24.22
N SER A 546 -10.37 -21.61 25.45
CA SER A 546 -11.41 -22.63 25.72
C SER A 546 -12.86 -22.08 25.78
N THR A 547 -13.05 -20.77 25.69
CA THR A 547 -14.37 -20.11 25.80
C THR A 547 -14.56 -19.06 24.72
N CYS A 548 -14.76 -19.50 23.47
CA CYS A 548 -15.33 -18.66 22.43
C CYS A 548 -16.83 -18.43 22.73
N GLY A 549 -17.13 -17.44 23.56
CA GLY A 549 -18.49 -17.14 24.02
C GLY A 549 -18.58 -15.72 24.59
N HIS A 550 -18.98 -14.78 23.75
CA HIS A 550 -19.22 -13.35 24.03
C HIS A 550 -18.17 -12.64 24.90
N LEU A 551 -17.23 -11.94 24.25
CA LEU A 551 -16.67 -10.70 24.80
C LEU A 551 -17.76 -9.62 24.84
N GLN A 552 -18.61 -9.66 25.88
CA GLN A 552 -19.44 -8.51 26.23
C GLN A 552 -18.54 -7.37 26.69
N VAL A 553 -18.55 -6.26 25.95
CA VAL A 553 -17.96 -5.01 26.42
C VAL A 553 -18.77 -4.53 27.62
N GLU A 554 -18.17 -4.50 28.81
CA GLU A 554 -18.83 -4.03 30.03
C GLU A 554 -19.28 -2.57 29.91
N ARG A 555 -20.57 -2.37 29.63
CA ARG A 555 -21.22 -1.07 29.86
C ARG A 555 -21.37 -0.87 31.36
N GLN A 556 -20.52 -0.04 31.96
CA GLN A 556 -20.74 0.43 33.32
C GLN A 556 -22.12 1.12 33.43
N PRO A 557 -22.98 0.69 34.37
CA PRO A 557 -24.27 1.34 34.56
C PRO A 557 -24.10 2.66 35.30
N MET A 558 -24.29 3.78 34.60
CA MET A 558 -24.45 5.10 35.23
C MET A 558 -25.76 5.14 36.01
N SER A 559 -25.70 4.75 37.29
CA SER A 559 -26.83 4.90 38.22
C SER A 559 -27.20 6.36 38.35
N GLY A 560 -28.47 6.70 38.09
CA GLY A 560 -28.95 8.06 38.16
C GLY A 560 -29.05 8.59 39.60
N MET A 561 -28.89 9.90 39.75
CA MET A 561 -29.57 10.66 40.80
C MET A 561 -30.61 11.56 40.14
N VAL A 562 -31.82 11.56 40.69
CA VAL A 562 -32.93 12.42 40.27
C VAL A 562 -33.12 13.49 41.33
N GLU A 563 -32.96 14.75 40.94
CA GLU A 563 -33.53 15.93 41.59
C GLU A 563 -33.23 17.15 40.70
N SER A 564 -34.06 18.18 40.61
CA SER A 564 -35.48 18.29 40.19
C SER A 564 -35.84 19.79 40.30
N SER A 565 -36.75 20.30 39.46
CA SER A 565 -37.12 21.73 39.36
C SER A 565 -35.98 22.66 38.87
N GLY A 566 -36.27 23.81 38.24
CA GLY A 566 -37.55 24.31 37.74
C GLY A 566 -37.41 25.74 37.22
N GLY A 567 -37.77 25.99 35.96
CA GLY A 567 -37.58 27.30 35.33
C GLY A 567 -38.26 27.42 33.98
N SER A 568 -39.53 27.83 33.97
CA SER A 568 -40.34 27.99 32.77
C SER A 568 -40.15 29.36 32.09
N ALA A 569 -39.83 29.37 30.80
CA ALA A 569 -40.06 30.49 29.89
C ALA A 569 -40.54 29.93 28.55
N SER A 570 -41.48 30.62 27.89
CA SER A 570 -42.36 30.01 26.89
C SER A 570 -42.12 30.47 25.45
N VAL A 571 -42.17 29.51 24.52
CA VAL A 571 -42.76 29.59 23.17
C VAL A 571 -42.27 30.70 22.23
N SER A 572 -41.62 30.24 21.15
CA SER A 572 -41.87 30.76 19.80
C SER A 572 -41.98 29.56 18.86
N GLU A 573 -43.15 28.91 18.86
CA GLU A 573 -43.45 27.85 17.91
C GLU A 573 -43.69 28.45 16.52
N ASP A 574 -43.07 27.86 15.49
CA ASP A 574 -43.60 27.86 14.13
C ASP A 574 -43.34 26.46 13.56
N MET A 575 -44.37 25.60 13.57
CA MET A 575 -44.25 24.18 13.24
C MET A 575 -44.60 23.90 11.77
N GLY A 576 -43.60 23.48 11.00
CA GLY A 576 -43.76 22.73 9.75
C GLY A 576 -43.20 21.32 9.91
N ALA A 577 -43.90 20.45 10.63
CA ALA A 577 -43.40 19.11 10.97
C ALA A 577 -43.42 18.13 9.79
N PHE A 578 -42.42 17.25 9.72
CA PHE A 578 -42.68 15.80 9.62
C PHE A 578 -41.46 14.98 10.09
N ASP A 579 -41.71 13.92 10.86
CA ASP A 579 -40.69 13.00 11.38
C ASP A 579 -40.15 12.02 10.32
N GLY A 580 -38.92 11.54 10.53
CA GLY A 580 -38.23 10.59 9.63
C GLY A 580 -37.05 9.87 10.28
N THR A 581 -37.33 8.88 11.13
CA THR A 581 -36.35 8.24 12.03
C THR A 581 -35.46 7.17 11.39
N GLY A 582 -34.32 7.59 10.82
CA GLY A 582 -33.14 6.74 10.50
C GLY A 582 -33.38 5.54 9.54
N PRO A 583 -32.45 4.56 9.47
CA PRO A 583 -31.02 4.61 9.81
C PRO A 583 -30.09 4.56 8.57
N TRP A 584 -28.78 4.63 8.86
CA TRP A 584 -27.58 4.46 8.01
C TRP A 584 -27.66 3.40 6.89
N GLY A 585 -26.95 3.52 5.77
CA GLY A 585 -26.06 4.60 5.30
C GLY A 585 -25.49 4.29 3.90
N GLY A 586 -25.26 5.31 3.06
CA GLY A 586 -24.87 5.14 1.65
C GLY A 586 -23.58 5.87 1.27
N PHE A 587 -22.78 5.26 0.39
CA PHE A 587 -21.45 5.73 -0.04
C PHE A 587 -21.47 7.12 -0.73
N SER A 588 -20.31 7.80 -0.76
CA SER A 588 -20.12 9.13 -1.37
C SER A 588 -18.82 9.22 -2.18
N LEU A 589 -18.78 10.14 -3.16
CA LEU A 589 -17.55 10.54 -3.86
C LEU A 589 -16.63 11.44 -3.03
N ASP A 590 -17.07 11.89 -1.84
CA ASP A 590 -16.24 12.52 -0.80
C ASP A 590 -15.24 11.54 -0.13
N TYR A 591 -15.15 10.31 -0.64
CA TYR A 591 -14.34 9.21 -0.11
C TYR A 591 -13.31 8.71 -1.13
N PHE A 592 -12.66 9.58 -1.91
CA PHE A 592 -11.58 9.19 -2.84
C PHE A 592 -10.29 8.80 -2.08
N ASP A 593 -10.33 7.73 -1.30
CA ASP A 593 -9.18 7.12 -0.68
C ASP A 593 -9.26 5.61 -0.91
N PRO A 594 -8.19 4.93 -1.36
CA PRO A 594 -8.12 3.47 -1.39
C PRO A 594 -8.63 2.73 -0.14
N THR A 595 -8.66 3.35 1.05
CA THR A 595 -9.30 2.77 2.26
C THR A 595 -10.77 3.15 2.49
N LEU A 596 -11.29 4.21 1.85
CA LEU A 596 -12.66 4.72 2.09
C LEU A 596 -13.60 4.54 0.89
N LEU A 597 -13.06 4.48 -0.33
CA LEU A 597 -13.81 4.28 -1.57
C LEU A 597 -14.77 3.07 -1.51
N PHE A 598 -14.50 2.13 -0.61
CA PHE A 598 -15.26 0.90 -0.49
C PHE A 598 -15.44 0.51 0.99
N ALA A 599 -16.35 1.18 1.70
CA ALA A 599 -16.97 0.71 2.95
C ALA A 599 -18.14 -0.29 2.68
N LEU A 600 -18.64 -0.96 3.73
CA LEU A 600 -19.77 -1.91 3.72
C LEU A 600 -20.53 -1.93 5.05
N SER A 601 -21.81 -2.32 4.98
CA SER A 601 -22.53 -2.83 6.15
C SER A 601 -21.85 -4.09 6.71
N TYR A 602 -21.42 -4.05 7.98
CA TYR A 602 -21.05 -5.22 8.78
C TYR A 602 -22.00 -5.31 9.98
N ASP A 603 -22.87 -6.31 9.98
CA ASP A 603 -23.59 -6.89 11.12
C ASP A 603 -23.84 -8.35 10.72
N THR A 604 -23.75 -9.37 11.56
CA THR A 604 -24.27 -9.43 12.91
C THR A 604 -23.34 -10.21 13.86
N ALA A 605 -23.26 -9.76 15.12
CA ALA A 605 -22.83 -10.54 16.29
C ALA A 605 -23.30 -9.83 17.59
#